data_AF-A0A9P0K2Z9-F1
#
_entry.id   AF-A0A9P0K2Z9-F1
#
_cell.length_a   1.000
_cell.length_b   1.000
_cell.length_c   1.000
_cell.angle_alpha   90.00
_cell.angle_beta   90.00
_cell.angle_gamma   90.00
#
_symmetry.space_group_name_H-M   'P 1'
#
loop_
_entity.id
_entity.type
_entity.pdbx_description
1 polymer ?
#
loop_
_entity_poly.entity_id
_entity_poly.type
_entity_poly.pdbx_seq_one_letter_code
_entity_poly.pdbx_strand_id
1 'polypeptide(L)'
;MTKRKEQNKLFAINQRMFYNSLLKEGISPTSKDVNRDSFYKYWRSISSTSHKYNEQASWLTTIQGSTKSLTEMPDVYITTDNVKEAVKRLINWKAPGRDKIQNFWIKKLYVLTRALGHMFF
;
A
#
# COMPACT_ATOMS: atom_id res chain seq x y z
N MET A 1 -4.97 -30.37 23.40
CA MET A 1 -4.14 -29.22 22.98
C MET A 1 -4.94 -28.41 21.95
N THR A 2 -4.85 -27.08 21.95
CA THR A 2 -5.63 -26.22 21.04
C THR A 2 -5.09 -26.33 19.62
N LYS A 3 -5.96 -26.48 18.61
CA LYS A 3 -5.61 -26.54 17.17
C LYS A 3 -4.55 -25.50 16.76
N ARG A 4 -4.65 -24.28 17.30
CA ARG A 4 -3.70 -23.18 17.09
C ARG A 4 -2.28 -23.49 17.55
N LYS A 5 -2.11 -24.19 18.67
CA LYS A 5 -0.79 -24.54 19.23
C LYS A 5 -0.07 -25.56 18.33
N GLU A 6 -0.81 -26.55 17.82
CA GLU A 6 -0.28 -27.57 16.90
C GLU A 6 0.07 -26.97 15.53
N GLN A 7 -0.78 -26.08 15.00
CA GLN A 7 -0.53 -25.34 13.77
C GLN A 7 0.72 -24.45 13.87
N ASN A 8 0.88 -23.70 14.96
CA ASN A 8 2.06 -22.87 15.20
C ASN A 8 3.34 -23.71 15.32
N LYS A 9 3.26 -24.86 15.99
CA LYS A 9 4.37 -25.81 16.10
C LYS A 9 4.76 -26.36 14.72
N LEU A 10 3.77 -26.75 13.92
CA LEU A 10 4.00 -27.25 12.56
C LEU A 10 4.58 -26.16 11.64
N PHE A 11 4.12 -24.92 11.77
CA PHE A 11 4.67 -23.78 11.05
C PHE A 11 6.14 -23.54 11.40
N ALA A 12 6.49 -23.55 12.69
CA ALA A 12 7.87 -23.33 13.14
C ALA A 12 8.83 -24.45 12.69
N ILE A 13 8.36 -25.71 12.71
CA ILE A 13 9.19 -26.88 12.38
C ILE A 13 9.26 -27.13 10.87
N ASN A 14 8.13 -26.98 10.15
CA ASN A 14 8.02 -27.31 8.74
C ASN A 14 6.91 -26.50 8.06
N GLN A 15 7.26 -25.28 7.68
CA GLN A 15 6.35 -24.34 7.00
C GLN A 15 5.72 -24.95 5.73
N ARG A 16 6.49 -25.72 4.94
CA ARG A 16 5.98 -26.35 3.71
C ARG A 16 4.85 -27.34 4.01
N MET A 17 5.02 -28.19 5.03
CA MET A 17 3.97 -29.12 5.45
C MET A 17 2.75 -28.40 6.01
N PHE A 18 2.96 -27.31 6.75
CA PHE A 18 1.88 -26.45 7.21
C PHE A 18 1.07 -25.90 6.03
N TYR A 19 1.71 -25.26 5.03
CA TYR A 19 1.01 -24.74 3.85
C TYR A 19 0.33 -25.84 3.03
N ASN A 20 0.98 -26.99 2.86
CA ASN A 20 0.38 -28.14 2.18
C ASN A 20 -0.87 -28.64 2.91
N SER A 21 -0.92 -28.59 4.24
CA SER A 21 -2.11 -28.96 5.01
C SER A 21 -3.28 -28.00 4.77
N LEU A 22 -3.00 -26.69 4.64
CA LEU A 22 -4.02 -25.69 4.29
C LEU A 22 -4.57 -25.88 2.87
N LEU A 23 -3.72 -26.27 1.93
CA LEU A 23 -4.13 -26.54 0.54
C LEU A 23 -4.95 -27.84 0.43
N LYS A 24 -4.65 -28.85 1.27
CA LYS A 24 -5.38 -30.12 1.33
C LYS A 24 -6.76 -29.98 1.97
N GLU A 25 -6.98 -29.01 2.86
CA GLU A 25 -8.30 -28.70 3.46
C GLU A 25 -9.31 -28.08 2.46
N GLY A 26 -9.10 -28.24 1.14
CA GLY A 26 -10.13 -27.94 0.15
C GLY A 26 -10.33 -26.45 -0.11
N ILE A 27 -9.24 -25.69 -0.23
CA ILE A 27 -9.30 -24.38 -0.90
C ILE A 27 -9.40 -24.63 -2.40
N SER A 28 -10.55 -25.12 -2.86
CA SER A 28 -10.95 -24.89 -4.23
C SER A 28 -11.13 -23.38 -4.37
N PRO A 29 -10.55 -22.72 -5.39
CA PRO A 29 -10.94 -21.36 -5.76
C PRO A 29 -12.32 -21.43 -6.41
N THR A 30 -13.33 -21.91 -5.69
CA THR A 30 -14.73 -21.82 -6.10
C THR A 30 -15.16 -20.40 -5.78
N SER A 31 -14.89 -19.50 -6.72
CA SER A 31 -15.35 -18.11 -6.77
C SER A 31 -16.86 -18.02 -7.05
N LYS A 32 -17.67 -18.84 -6.38
CA LYS A 32 -19.13 -18.69 -6.39
C LYS A 32 -19.53 -17.90 -5.15
N ASP A 33 -19.90 -16.65 -5.40
CA ASP A 33 -20.68 -15.77 -4.51
C ASP A 33 -19.95 -15.03 -3.38
N VAL A 34 -18.83 -14.37 -3.69
CA VAL A 34 -18.61 -13.08 -3.03
C VAL A 34 -19.55 -12.08 -3.67
N ASN A 35 -20.70 -11.83 -3.04
CA ASN A 35 -21.64 -10.79 -3.45
C ASN A 35 -20.88 -9.45 -3.53
N ARG A 36 -20.75 -8.91 -4.75
CA ARG A 36 -19.95 -7.70 -5.00
C ARG A 36 -20.47 -6.51 -4.20
N ASP A 37 -21.77 -6.42 -3.98
CA ASP A 37 -22.38 -5.33 -3.23
C ASP A 37 -22.06 -5.44 -1.74
N SER A 38 -22.07 -6.64 -1.16
CA SER A 38 -21.70 -6.83 0.25
C SER A 38 -20.21 -6.55 0.47
N PHE A 39 -19.35 -7.01 -0.45
CA PHE A 39 -17.92 -6.71 -0.44
C PHE A 39 -17.67 -5.21 -0.55
N TYR A 40 -18.30 -4.55 -1.52
CA TYR A 40 -18.15 -3.12 -1.72
C TYR A 40 -18.67 -2.32 -0.52
N LYS A 41 -19.85 -2.66 0.03
CA LYS A 41 -20.41 -2.00 1.21
C LYS A 41 -19.50 -2.15 2.43
N TYR A 42 -18.93 -3.33 2.66
CA TYR A 42 -17.99 -3.58 3.74
C TYR A 42 -16.72 -2.73 3.61
N TRP A 43 -16.06 -2.75 2.45
CA TRP A 43 -14.82 -1.97 2.28
C TRP A 43 -15.05 -0.47 2.22
N ARG A 44 -16.19 -0.04 1.67
CA ARG A 44 -16.61 1.36 1.67
C ARG A 44 -16.90 1.85 3.09
N SER A 45 -17.49 1.03 3.97
CA SER A 45 -17.74 1.45 5.35
C SER A 45 -16.44 1.70 6.11
N ILE A 46 -15.40 0.90 5.86
CA ILE A 46 -14.07 1.07 6.45
C ILE A 46 -13.31 2.26 5.84
N SER A 47 -13.30 2.36 4.51
CA SER A 47 -12.37 3.26 3.80
C SER A 47 -12.95 4.63 3.46
N SER A 48 -14.28 4.75 3.35
CA SER A 48 -14.93 5.97 2.83
C SER A 48 -15.81 6.69 3.84
N THR A 49 -15.99 6.12 5.03
CA THR A 49 -16.80 6.75 6.09
C THR A 49 -15.86 7.44 7.06
N SER A 50 -15.89 8.77 7.07
CA SER A 50 -15.14 9.56 8.06
C SER A 50 -15.65 9.25 9.46
N HIS A 51 -14.98 8.35 10.18
CA HIS A 51 -15.20 8.11 11.59
C HIS A 51 -14.23 8.97 12.39
N LYS A 52 -14.71 9.63 13.45
CA LYS A 52 -13.80 10.20 14.45
C LYS A 52 -13.06 9.03 15.10
N TYR A 53 -11.74 8.99 14.92
CA TYR A 53 -10.93 7.97 15.57
C TYR A 53 -10.94 8.21 17.09
N ASN A 54 -10.71 7.15 17.87
CA ASN A 54 -10.59 7.27 19.32
C ASN A 54 -9.27 7.97 19.68
N GLU A 55 -9.35 9.27 19.95
CA GLU A 55 -8.20 10.11 20.34
C GLU A 55 -7.59 9.70 21.68
N GLN A 56 -8.33 8.97 22.52
CA GLN A 56 -7.92 8.52 23.85
C GLN A 56 -7.45 7.05 23.86
N ALA A 57 -7.24 6.43 22.70
CA ALA A 57 -6.78 5.06 22.63
C ALA A 57 -5.38 4.91 23.26
N SER A 58 -5.20 3.96 24.17
CA SER A 58 -3.94 3.79 24.94
C SER A 58 -2.70 3.59 24.08
N TRP A 59 -2.84 2.96 22.90
CA TRP A 59 -1.74 2.78 21.96
C TRP A 59 -1.23 4.10 21.38
N LEU A 60 -2.07 5.15 21.28
CA LEU A 60 -1.62 6.49 20.86
C LEU A 60 -0.62 7.05 21.87
N THR A 61 -0.90 6.92 23.16
CA THR A 61 0.00 7.38 24.23
C THR A 61 1.33 6.61 24.21
N THR A 62 1.29 5.30 23.94
CA THR A 62 2.50 4.48 23.79
C THR A 62 3.34 4.96 22.61
N ILE A 63 2.70 5.19 21.45
CA ILE A 63 3.40 5.66 20.26
C ILE A 63 3.99 7.05 20.49
N GLN A 64 3.20 8.01 20.98
CA GLN A 64 3.66 9.37 21.31
C GLN A 64 4.83 9.35 22.30
N GLY A 65 4.81 8.46 23.30
CA GLY A 65 5.93 8.28 24.22
C GLY A 65 7.18 7.75 23.51
N SER A 66 7.03 6.72 22.67
CA SER A 66 8.14 6.11 21.94
C SER A 66 8.73 7.00 20.85
N THR A 67 7.94 7.94 20.30
CA THR A 67 8.36 8.86 19.24
C THR A 67 8.78 10.24 19.74
N LYS A 68 8.60 10.54 21.04
CA LYS A 68 8.88 11.87 21.61
C LYS A 68 10.33 12.33 21.46
N SER A 69 11.26 11.38 21.41
CA SER A 69 12.69 11.65 21.22
C SER A 69 13.12 11.66 19.75
N LEU A 70 12.22 11.30 18.82
CA LEU A 70 12.53 11.33 17.41
C LEU A 70 12.45 12.76 16.91
N THR A 71 13.43 13.15 16.10
CA THR A 71 13.38 14.42 15.37
C THR A 71 12.23 14.37 14.37
N GLU A 72 11.47 15.45 14.28
CA GLU A 72 10.43 15.62 13.28
C GLU A 72 11.03 15.47 11.88
N MET A 73 10.30 14.77 11.00
CA MET A 73 10.74 14.63 9.61
C MET A 73 10.74 16.02 8.96
N PRO A 74 11.86 16.45 8.35
CA PRO A 74 11.90 17.76 7.71
C PRO A 74 10.87 17.83 6.58
N ASP A 75 10.38 19.04 6.33
CA ASP A 75 9.50 19.32 5.21
C ASP A 75 10.16 18.87 3.89
N VAL A 76 9.43 18.07 3.12
CA VAL A 76 9.91 17.55 1.83
C VAL A 76 9.47 18.50 0.72
N TYR A 77 10.40 19.34 0.26
CA TYR A 77 10.16 20.23 -0.87
C TYR A 77 10.57 19.56 -2.20
N ILE A 78 9.61 19.20 -3.04
CA ILE A 78 9.82 18.65 -4.39
C ILE A 78 10.20 19.76 -5.38
N THR A 79 11.49 19.96 -5.59
CA THR A 79 11.96 20.96 -6.56
C THR A 79 11.78 20.50 -8.01
N THR A 80 11.87 21.45 -8.95
CA THR A 80 11.89 21.13 -10.40
C THR A 80 13.03 20.18 -10.76
N ASP A 81 14.17 20.26 -10.07
CA ASP A 81 15.31 19.37 -10.34
C ASP A 81 15.06 17.94 -9.85
N ASN A 82 14.34 17.76 -8.74
CA ASN A 82 13.87 16.43 -8.32
C ASN A 82 12.95 15.80 -9.39
N VAL A 83 12.05 16.59 -9.96
CA VAL A 83 11.18 16.12 -11.06
C VAL A 83 11.98 15.78 -12.31
N LYS A 84 12.95 16.62 -12.71
CA LYS A 84 13.83 16.33 -13.84
C LYS A 84 14.61 15.04 -13.65
N GLU A 85 15.14 14.81 -12.44
CA GLU A 85 15.88 13.60 -12.13
C GLU A 85 14.97 12.35 -12.18
N ALA A 86 13.78 12.45 -11.60
CA ALA A 86 12.79 11.37 -11.66
C ALA A 86 12.42 11.03 -13.12
N VAL A 87 12.16 12.05 -13.94
CA VAL A 87 11.82 11.88 -15.36
C VAL A 87 12.98 11.28 -16.16
N LYS A 88 14.24 11.66 -15.87
CA LYS A 88 15.42 11.06 -16.51
C LYS A 88 15.51 9.55 -16.28
N ARG A 89 15.18 9.08 -15.08
CA ARG A 89 15.23 7.66 -14.67
C ARG A 89 14.13 6.79 -15.29
N LEU A 90 13.09 7.39 -15.91
CA LEU A 90 12.03 6.63 -16.56
C LEU A 90 12.54 5.85 -17.78
N ILE A 91 12.06 4.63 -18.00
CA ILE A 91 12.36 3.84 -19.20
C ILE A 91 11.43 4.27 -20.32
N ASN A 92 11.97 4.72 -21.47
CA ASN A 92 11.22 5.36 -22.56
C ASN A 92 9.99 4.58 -23.03
N TRP A 93 10.15 3.27 -23.24
CA TRP A 93 9.13 2.39 -23.82
C TRP A 93 8.47 1.48 -22.79
N LYS A 94 8.45 1.88 -21.51
CA LYS A 94 7.69 1.16 -20.48
C LYS A 94 6.20 1.28 -20.79
N ALA A 95 5.43 0.23 -20.45
CA ALA A 95 3.99 0.21 -20.63
C ALA A 95 3.35 1.47 -19.99
N PRO A 96 2.48 2.19 -20.72
CA PRO A 96 1.88 3.42 -20.21
C PRO A 96 0.80 3.14 -19.16
N GLY A 97 0.53 4.14 -18.33
CA GLY A 97 -0.51 4.08 -17.30
C GLY A 97 -1.93 4.19 -17.87
N ARG A 98 -2.88 4.55 -17.00
CA ARG A 98 -4.28 4.79 -17.39
C ARG A 98 -4.40 5.95 -18.40
N ASP A 99 -3.48 6.90 -18.34
CA ASP A 99 -3.35 8.06 -19.24
C ASP A 99 -2.90 7.69 -20.67
N LYS A 100 -2.40 6.47 -20.89
CA LYS A 100 -1.87 5.99 -22.18
C LYS A 100 -0.66 6.77 -22.70
N ILE A 101 -0.02 7.59 -21.86
CA ILE A 101 1.16 8.37 -22.23
C ILE A 101 2.41 7.55 -21.92
N GLN A 102 3.27 7.36 -22.92
CA GLN A 102 4.57 6.71 -22.73
C GLN A 102 5.60 7.69 -22.15
N ASN A 103 6.51 7.15 -21.33
CA ASN A 103 7.59 7.92 -20.70
C ASN A 103 8.47 8.69 -21.69
N PHE A 104 8.64 8.18 -22.91
CA PHE A 104 9.34 8.88 -24.00
C PHE A 104 8.80 10.30 -24.21
N TRP A 105 7.48 10.46 -24.21
CA TRP A 105 6.82 11.76 -24.41
C TRP A 105 6.95 12.63 -23.16
N ILE A 106 6.82 12.05 -21.96
CA ILE A 106 7.00 12.76 -20.69
C ILE A 106 8.39 13.42 -20.61
N LYS A 107 9.43 12.72 -21.09
CA LYS A 107 10.80 13.27 -21.14
C LYS A 107 10.97 14.44 -22.11
N LYS A 108 10.17 14.51 -23.17
CA LYS A 108 10.28 15.53 -24.21
C LYS A 108 9.37 16.75 -23.98
N LEU A 109 8.43 16.65 -23.05
CA LEU A 109 7.47 17.72 -22.76
C LEU A 109 8.01 18.64 -21.65
N TYR A 110 8.83 19.61 -22.06
CA TYR A 110 9.41 20.62 -21.15
C TYR A 110 8.35 21.38 -20.34
N VAL A 111 7.19 21.65 -20.93
CA VAL A 111 6.07 22.34 -20.26
C VAL A 111 5.50 21.49 -19.11
N LEU A 112 5.39 20.17 -19.28
CA LEU A 112 4.88 19.26 -18.25
C LEU A 112 5.84 19.15 -17.06
N THR A 113 7.15 19.09 -17.31
CA THR A 113 8.14 19.04 -16.21
C THR A 113 8.12 20.30 -15.34
N ARG A 114 7.84 21.48 -15.93
CA ARG A 114 7.67 22.73 -15.18
C ARG A 114 6.32 22.76 -14.44
N ALA A 115 5.23 22.36 -15.10
CA ALA A 115 3.90 22.35 -14.50
C ALA A 115 3.80 21.37 -13.33
N LEU A 116 4.39 20.18 -13.42
CA LEU A 116 4.44 19.21 -12.32
C LEU A 116 5.19 19.78 -11.11
N GLY A 117 6.31 20.48 -11.31
CA GLY A 117 7.03 21.13 -10.21
C GLY A 117 6.20 22.20 -9.49
N HIS A 118 5.31 22.90 -10.20
CA HIS A 118 4.39 23.88 -9.62
C HIS A 118 3.09 23.29 -9.07
N MET A 119 2.65 22.11 -9.52
CA MET A 119 1.38 21.51 -9.06
C MET A 119 1.49 20.82 -7.69
N PHE A 120 2.71 20.52 -7.25
CA PHE A 120 2.98 19.95 -5.92
C PHE A 120 3.32 21.02 -4.86
N PHE A 121 3.14 22.32 -5.16
CA PHE A 121 3.28 23.46 -4.23
C PHE A 121 2.13 24.46 -4.36
#